data_AF-A0A2E3YG20-F1
#
_entry.id   AF-A0A2E3YG20-F1
#
_cell.length_a   1.000
_cell.length_b   1.000
_cell.length_c   1.000
_cell.angle_alpha   90.00
_cell.angle_beta   90.00
_cell.angle_gamma   90.00
#
_symmetry.space_group_name_H-M   'P 1'
#
loop_
_entity.id
_entity.type
_entity.pdbx_description
1 polymer ?
#
loop_
_entity_poly.entity_id
_entity_poly.type
_entity_poly.pdbx_seq_one_letter_code
_entity_poly.pdbx_strand_id
1 'polypeptide(L)'
;MALGLLVSVTSVWSDAFSTTRSERVEVALDAAIHIHTQYSTGSDDLAEVVDDARQLGIDVVVITDDDLLEVSYGLPPWRHLLRMERSYRSLLGSDTLTDYLAEIRRLDELHDDIIVIDGVESAPFYHWDIDPLARRATVRSWNKHLLAVGLDNAVAYRQLPILGGEGNWLAGRRWFLLWPIAGLIWAVSARIHRRVRWVVLVICCLFLGDSVLTGLRQARFHPYDSSQESSAFNTYFDAVHRSGGLSYWAHPEAASTISPVQALGGLAMVASETAPHAQDLLSTSGYTGFAALYADHITATEAGHEWDQALGAYLRGERHRPVWGTGEIDYHENVEGNRLHDILTVVWVPTPSRTHVLESLRRGRHYAVRGGDERLRLRRFEALSDDGAATSGQQLSTVGESRILVELDKLNGSEEFTDIRLIRGDASGAQVVAHINATTPVQLSHVDFVDEKTRSRYYRLMARTRTSMLTSNPIFIQGPSSR
;
A
#
# COMPACT_ATOMS: atom_id res chain seq x y z
N MET A 1 15.83 -52.92 -1.80
CA MET A 1 17.26 -52.62 -1.66
C MET A 1 17.84 -52.39 -3.05
N ALA A 2 17.91 -51.14 -3.49
CA ALA A 2 18.70 -50.68 -4.64
C ALA A 2 18.65 -49.15 -4.62
N LEU A 3 19.71 -48.53 -4.09
CA LEU A 3 19.94 -47.09 -4.15
C LEU A 3 20.29 -46.74 -5.61
N GLY A 4 19.46 -45.91 -6.25
CA GLY A 4 19.81 -45.24 -7.51
C GLY A 4 20.46 -43.90 -7.21
N LEU A 5 21.79 -43.81 -7.38
CA LEU A 5 22.50 -42.54 -7.45
C LEU A 5 22.08 -41.80 -8.74
N LEU A 6 21.45 -40.64 -8.59
CA LEU A 6 21.30 -39.66 -9.67
C LEU A 6 22.51 -38.73 -9.63
N VAL A 7 23.40 -38.90 -10.62
CA VAL A 7 24.55 -38.05 -10.88
C VAL A 7 24.07 -36.76 -11.52
N SER A 8 24.30 -35.62 -10.87
CA SER A 8 24.12 -34.28 -11.45
C SER A 8 25.21 -34.02 -12.49
N VAL A 9 24.83 -33.97 -13.76
CA VAL A 9 25.72 -33.55 -14.85
C VAL A 9 25.67 -32.02 -14.94
N THR A 10 26.76 -31.37 -14.55
CA THR A 10 27.04 -29.97 -14.86
C THR A 10 27.43 -29.86 -16.33
N SER A 11 26.45 -29.65 -17.22
CA SER A 11 26.76 -29.33 -18.61
C SER A 11 26.92 -27.82 -18.77
N VAL A 12 28.17 -27.38 -18.98
CA VAL A 12 28.52 -26.05 -19.52
C VAL A 12 28.13 -26.05 -20.99
N TRP A 13 27.00 -25.44 -21.34
CA TRP A 13 26.64 -25.12 -22.72
C TRP A 13 26.98 -23.66 -23.00
N SER A 14 27.71 -23.43 -24.09
CA SER A 14 28.05 -22.12 -24.62
C SER A 14 26.79 -21.36 -25.05
N ASP A 15 26.57 -20.17 -24.49
CA ASP A 15 25.41 -19.32 -24.73
C ASP A 15 25.35 -18.80 -26.18
N ALA A 16 24.25 -19.14 -26.87
CA ALA A 16 23.89 -18.60 -28.19
C ALA A 16 23.06 -17.30 -28.11
N PHE A 17 22.69 -16.82 -26.92
CA PHE A 17 21.90 -15.60 -26.71
C PHE A 17 22.77 -14.33 -26.63
N SER A 18 23.72 -14.19 -27.55
CA SER A 18 24.52 -12.96 -27.72
C SER A 18 23.91 -12.10 -28.82
N THR A 19 22.89 -11.31 -28.47
CA THR A 19 22.33 -10.28 -29.35
C THR A 19 22.36 -8.93 -28.65
N THR A 20 23.34 -8.11 -29.06
CA THR A 20 23.41 -6.64 -28.98
C THR A 20 22.61 -5.97 -27.86
N ARG A 21 23.22 -5.95 -26.68
CA ARG A 21 22.79 -5.18 -25.50
C ARG A 21 22.97 -3.68 -25.78
N SER A 22 21.88 -2.94 -25.99
CA SER A 22 21.89 -1.52 -25.65
C SER A 22 21.75 -1.44 -24.13
N GLU A 23 22.85 -1.65 -23.41
CA GLU A 23 22.92 -1.43 -21.96
C GLU A 23 22.57 0.02 -21.64
N ARG A 24 21.28 0.30 -21.40
CA ARG A 24 21.00 1.35 -20.42
C ARG A 24 21.44 0.77 -19.09
N VAL A 25 22.58 1.25 -18.60
CA VAL A 25 23.06 0.94 -17.25
C VAL A 25 22.00 1.48 -16.30
N GLU A 26 21.20 0.58 -15.71
CA GLU A 26 20.29 0.93 -14.62
C GLU A 26 21.09 0.95 -13.31
N VAL A 27 20.86 1.98 -12.50
CA VAL A 27 21.40 2.13 -11.15
C VAL A 27 20.37 1.53 -10.18
N ALA A 28 20.84 0.71 -9.24
CA ALA A 28 20.02 0.25 -8.13
C ALA A 28 20.10 1.27 -6.99
N LEU A 29 18.94 1.72 -6.51
CA LEU A 29 18.81 2.64 -5.38
C LEU A 29 18.10 1.93 -4.23
N ASP A 30 18.64 2.05 -3.02
CA ASP A 30 18.01 1.55 -1.81
C ASP A 30 16.97 2.58 -1.30
N ALA A 31 15.69 2.20 -1.30
CA ALA A 31 14.60 3.06 -0.86
C ALA A 31 13.98 2.56 0.45
N ALA A 32 13.97 3.42 1.47
CA ALA A 32 13.18 3.22 2.67
C ALA A 32 11.79 3.86 2.45
N ILE A 33 10.75 3.05 2.53
CA ILE A 33 9.36 3.45 2.29
C ILE A 33 8.56 3.22 3.55
N HIS A 34 7.62 4.12 3.83
CA HIS A 34 6.73 4.10 4.99
C HIS A 34 7.45 4.60 6.26
N ILE A 35 7.57 5.92 6.37
CA ILE A 35 8.34 6.61 7.41
C ILE A 35 7.49 7.72 8.02
N HIS A 36 7.34 7.70 9.33
CA HIS A 36 6.65 8.69 10.14
C HIS A 36 7.65 9.59 10.86
N THR A 37 7.29 10.85 11.04
CA THR A 37 8.15 11.87 11.64
C THR A 37 7.41 12.63 12.74
N GLN A 38 8.00 13.73 13.22
CA GLN A 38 7.41 14.62 14.22
C GLN A 38 6.08 15.27 13.75
N TYR A 39 5.74 15.18 12.47
CA TYR A 39 4.50 15.68 11.90
C TYR A 39 3.26 14.83 12.25
N SER A 40 3.37 13.50 12.43
CA SER A 40 2.29 12.62 12.90
C SER A 40 2.67 11.78 14.13
N THR A 41 2.87 10.48 14.02
CA THR A 41 3.07 9.54 15.14
C THR A 41 4.53 9.27 15.43
N GLY A 42 5.45 9.67 14.54
CA GLY A 42 6.90 9.55 14.72
C GLY A 42 7.46 10.50 15.79
N SER A 43 8.59 10.09 16.38
CA SER A 43 9.31 10.90 17.38
C SER A 43 10.32 11.86 16.77
N ASP A 44 10.93 11.48 15.66
CA ASP A 44 12.14 12.09 15.14
C ASP A 44 11.82 13.25 14.19
N ASP A 45 12.70 14.25 14.14
CA ASP A 45 12.55 15.36 13.22
C ASP A 45 12.80 14.89 11.78
N LEU A 46 11.95 15.31 10.83
CA LEU A 46 12.08 15.00 9.41
C LEU A 46 13.50 15.24 8.86
N ALA A 47 14.19 16.32 9.27
CA ALA A 47 15.57 16.56 8.82
C ALA A 47 16.55 15.56 9.45
N GLU A 48 16.37 15.18 10.71
CA GLU A 48 17.18 14.16 11.39
C GLU A 48 16.99 12.79 10.72
N VAL A 49 15.75 12.41 10.38
CA VAL A 49 15.45 11.18 9.65
C VAL A 49 16.17 11.14 8.28
N VAL A 50 16.18 12.25 7.55
CA VAL A 50 16.90 12.36 6.27
C VAL A 50 18.42 12.23 6.49
N ASP A 51 18.98 12.89 7.50
CA ASP A 51 20.41 12.80 7.82
C ASP A 51 20.81 11.38 8.28
N ASP A 52 19.96 10.69 9.03
CA ASP A 52 20.18 9.30 9.43
C ASP A 52 20.12 8.36 8.22
N ALA A 53 19.16 8.56 7.30
CA ALA A 53 19.08 7.80 6.06
C ALA A 53 20.36 7.96 5.21
N ARG A 54 20.88 9.19 5.11
CA ARG A 54 22.15 9.48 4.40
C ARG A 54 23.35 8.79 5.06
N GLN A 55 23.43 8.80 6.39
CA GLN A 55 24.48 8.10 7.14
C GLN A 55 24.44 6.58 6.92
N LEU A 56 23.25 6.02 6.73
CA LEU A 56 23.03 4.61 6.42
C LEU A 56 23.24 4.27 4.93
N GLY A 57 23.52 5.25 4.08
CA GLY A 57 23.68 5.06 2.63
C GLY A 57 22.37 4.70 1.92
N ILE A 58 21.23 5.13 2.44
CA ILE A 58 19.92 5.01 1.78
C ILE A 58 19.83 6.11 0.72
N ASP A 59 19.46 5.73 -0.50
CA ASP A 59 19.39 6.64 -1.64
C ASP A 59 18.05 7.36 -1.76
N VAL A 60 16.97 6.76 -1.24
CA VAL A 60 15.60 7.30 -1.32
C VAL A 60 14.86 7.10 -0.01
N VAL A 61 14.18 8.14 0.46
CA VAL A 61 13.22 8.05 1.57
C VAL A 61 11.84 8.50 1.12
N VAL A 62 10.81 7.72 1.45
CA VAL A 62 9.41 8.07 1.23
C VAL A 62 8.75 8.32 2.58
N ILE A 63 8.53 9.60 2.87
CA ILE A 63 7.91 10.06 4.12
C ILE A 63 6.40 9.95 3.98
N THR A 64 5.73 9.39 4.98
CA THR A 64 4.31 9.02 4.94
C THR A 64 3.61 9.30 6.27
N ASP A 65 3.86 10.46 6.87
CA ASP A 65 3.12 10.90 8.05
C ASP A 65 1.60 10.82 7.83
N ASP A 66 0.85 10.52 8.88
CA ASP A 66 -0.59 10.31 8.83
C ASP A 66 -1.34 11.57 8.39
N ASP A 67 -2.25 11.42 7.42
CA ASP A 67 -3.07 12.53 6.95
C ASP A 67 -4.09 12.98 8.00
N LEU A 68 -4.90 12.07 8.54
CA LEU A 68 -5.89 12.32 9.56
C LEU A 68 -6.14 11.04 10.39
N LEU A 69 -5.70 11.07 11.63
CA LEU A 69 -6.01 10.03 12.61
C LEU A 69 -7.16 10.48 13.51
N GLU A 70 -8.38 10.41 12.99
CA GLU A 70 -9.60 10.75 13.72
C GLU A 70 -10.64 9.61 13.65
N VAL A 71 -11.14 9.20 14.81
CA VAL A 71 -12.31 8.34 14.94
C VAL A 71 -13.42 9.09 15.67
N SER A 72 -14.57 9.18 15.02
CA SER A 72 -15.77 9.81 15.57
C SER A 72 -17.01 8.90 15.54
N TYR A 73 -17.87 9.08 16.55
CA TYR A 73 -19.20 8.48 16.67
C TYR A 73 -20.25 9.55 16.97
N GLY A 74 -21.31 9.58 16.18
CA GLY A 74 -22.40 10.55 16.23
C GLY A 74 -23.73 9.86 16.51
N LEU A 75 -24.48 10.40 17.49
CA LEU A 75 -25.77 9.83 17.90
C LEU A 75 -26.88 10.20 16.90
N PRO A 76 -27.67 9.21 16.42
CA PRO A 76 -28.81 9.51 15.55
C PRO A 76 -29.94 10.23 16.35
N PRO A 77 -30.72 11.12 15.72
CA PRO A 77 -30.61 11.55 14.32
C PRO A 77 -29.61 12.71 14.09
N TRP A 78 -29.05 13.33 15.13
CA TRP A 78 -28.18 14.51 15.03
C TRP A 78 -26.69 14.14 15.15
N ARG A 79 -26.21 13.38 14.16
CA ARG A 79 -24.88 12.74 14.22
C ARG A 79 -23.71 13.74 14.16
N HIS A 80 -23.93 14.96 13.68
CA HIS A 80 -22.91 16.01 13.65
C HIS A 80 -22.96 16.88 14.90
N LEU A 81 -24.17 17.17 15.39
CA LEU A 81 -24.36 17.96 16.61
C LEU A 81 -23.99 17.18 17.89
N LEU A 82 -24.30 15.88 17.93
CA LEU A 82 -24.08 14.99 19.08
C LEU A 82 -22.97 13.97 18.75
N ARG A 83 -21.77 14.50 18.49
CA ARG A 83 -20.59 13.73 18.10
C ARG A 83 -19.59 13.62 19.26
N MET A 84 -19.01 12.43 19.41
CA MET A 84 -17.84 12.15 20.22
C MET A 84 -16.70 11.79 19.28
N GLU A 85 -15.50 12.26 19.59
CA GLU A 85 -14.34 12.18 18.71
C GLU A 85 -13.09 11.87 19.51
N ARG A 86 -12.19 11.09 18.92
CA ARG A 86 -10.81 10.95 19.34
C ARG A 86 -9.91 11.19 18.15
N SER A 87 -8.98 12.11 18.30
CA SER A 87 -7.99 12.46 17.29
C SER A 87 -6.58 12.33 17.84
N TYR A 88 -5.64 12.02 16.95
CA TYR A 88 -4.21 11.95 17.22
C TYR A 88 -3.46 12.98 16.34
N ARG A 89 -2.19 13.22 16.67
CA ARG A 89 -1.34 14.13 15.89
C ARG A 89 -1.25 13.61 14.46
N SER A 90 -1.61 14.47 13.51
CA SER A 90 -1.71 14.19 12.08
C SER A 90 -1.64 15.49 11.29
N LEU A 91 -1.35 15.39 9.98
CA LEU A 91 -1.09 16.52 9.09
C LEU A 91 -2.29 17.45 8.94
N LEU A 92 -3.48 16.89 8.72
CA LEU A 92 -4.71 17.66 8.55
C LEU A 92 -5.30 18.10 9.89
N GLY A 93 -5.16 17.28 10.93
CA GLY A 93 -5.63 17.62 12.28
C GLY A 93 -4.88 18.81 12.89
N SER A 94 -3.59 18.96 12.56
CA SER A 94 -2.73 20.04 13.05
C SER A 94 -2.56 21.20 12.06
N ASP A 95 -3.16 21.08 10.86
CA ASP A 95 -2.99 21.99 9.72
C ASP A 95 -1.53 22.22 9.29
N THR A 96 -0.69 21.19 9.39
CA THR A 96 0.76 21.23 9.10
C THR A 96 1.13 20.71 7.71
N LEU A 97 0.17 20.18 6.93
CA LEU A 97 0.42 19.58 5.61
C LEU A 97 1.23 20.48 4.65
N THR A 98 0.99 21.79 4.66
CA THR A 98 1.71 22.71 3.76
C THR A 98 3.17 22.84 4.16
N ASP A 99 3.45 22.93 5.46
CA ASP A 99 4.80 23.05 6.02
C ASP A 99 5.56 21.74 5.83
N TYR A 100 4.90 20.61 6.06
CA TYR A 100 5.40 19.26 5.77
C TYR A 100 5.89 19.11 4.33
N LEU A 101 5.05 19.45 3.34
CA LEU A 101 5.43 19.36 1.92
C LEU A 101 6.53 20.36 1.55
N ALA A 102 6.52 21.56 2.14
CA ALA A 102 7.58 22.54 1.92
C ALA A 102 8.92 22.04 2.46
N GLU A 103 8.93 21.40 3.62
CA GLU A 103 10.14 20.87 4.25
C GLU A 103 10.71 19.68 3.47
N ILE A 104 9.86 18.76 3.00
CA ILE A 104 10.28 17.66 2.12
C ILE A 104 10.96 18.21 0.87
N ARG A 105 10.35 19.19 0.18
CA ARG A 105 10.97 19.80 -1.01
C ARG A 105 12.29 20.48 -0.68
N ARG A 106 12.36 21.19 0.45
CA ARG A 106 13.59 21.83 0.91
C ARG A 106 14.70 20.82 1.11
N LEU A 107 14.41 19.66 1.72
CA LEU A 107 15.38 18.60 1.97
C LEU A 107 15.80 17.88 0.67
N ASP A 108 14.85 17.59 -0.23
CA ASP A 108 15.13 17.03 -1.57
C ASP A 108 16.03 17.97 -2.40
N GLU A 109 15.83 19.28 -2.30
CA GLU A 109 16.66 20.29 -2.98
C GLU A 109 18.01 20.54 -2.30
N LEU A 110 18.11 20.31 -0.99
CA LEU A 110 19.32 20.59 -0.21
C LEU A 110 20.38 19.48 -0.37
N HIS A 111 19.96 18.25 -0.63
CA HIS A 111 20.83 17.08 -0.63
C HIS A 111 20.81 16.39 -2.01
N ASP A 112 21.92 16.49 -2.76
CA ASP A 112 22.07 15.83 -4.05
C ASP A 112 22.33 14.31 -3.94
N ASP A 113 22.64 13.83 -2.73
CA ASP A 113 22.99 12.44 -2.42
C ASP A 113 21.81 11.56 -1.95
N ILE A 114 20.63 12.14 -1.71
CA ILE A 114 19.41 11.42 -1.32
C ILE A 114 18.19 12.04 -2.00
N ILE A 115 17.21 11.20 -2.34
CA ILE A 115 15.94 11.64 -2.92
C ILE A 115 14.86 11.55 -1.84
N VAL A 116 14.18 12.66 -1.55
CA VAL A 116 13.11 12.73 -0.55
C VAL A 116 11.76 12.84 -1.25
N ILE A 117 10.90 11.84 -1.01
CA ILE A 117 9.59 11.73 -1.65
C ILE A 117 8.49 11.94 -0.62
N ASP A 118 7.53 12.81 -0.96
CA ASP A 118 6.32 13.01 -0.17
C ASP A 118 5.35 11.85 -0.33
N GLY A 119 4.69 11.58 0.78
CA GLY A 119 3.58 10.65 0.89
C GLY A 119 2.74 10.99 2.11
N VAL A 120 1.62 10.30 2.26
CA VAL A 120 0.87 10.23 3.52
C VAL A 120 0.43 8.80 3.75
N GLU A 121 0.37 8.39 5.01
CA GLU A 121 -0.42 7.24 5.43
C GLU A 121 -1.85 7.71 5.73
N SER A 122 -2.83 6.91 5.31
CA SER A 122 -4.25 7.21 5.50
C SER A 122 -4.95 5.99 6.08
N ALA A 123 -5.95 6.25 6.93
CA ALA A 123 -7.00 5.29 7.28
C ALA A 123 -8.34 5.77 6.67
N PRO A 124 -8.59 5.56 5.36
CA PRO A 124 -9.68 6.25 4.66
C PRO A 124 -11.07 5.91 5.19
N PHE A 125 -11.23 4.73 5.78
CA PHE A 125 -12.53 4.22 6.19
C PHE A 125 -12.45 3.34 7.44
N TYR A 126 -13.41 3.54 8.34
CA TYR A 126 -13.72 2.66 9.45
C TYR A 126 -15.24 2.61 9.60
N HIS A 127 -15.75 1.61 10.31
CA HIS A 127 -17.17 1.56 10.65
C HIS A 127 -17.43 1.10 12.07
N TRP A 128 -18.56 1.52 12.62
CA TRP A 128 -19.02 1.13 13.94
C TRP A 128 -19.93 -0.08 13.86
N ASP A 129 -19.51 -1.14 14.54
CA ASP A 129 -20.29 -2.34 14.82
C ASP A 129 -20.88 -2.20 16.23
N ILE A 130 -22.20 -2.04 16.32
CA ILE A 130 -22.90 -1.79 17.58
C ILE A 130 -23.68 -3.06 17.97
N ASP A 131 -23.33 -3.62 19.12
CA ASP A 131 -24.07 -4.69 19.79
C ASP A 131 -24.80 -4.12 21.02
N PRO A 132 -26.11 -3.82 20.92
CA PRO A 132 -26.89 -3.28 22.03
C PRO A 132 -27.04 -4.27 23.19
N LEU A 133 -27.04 -5.58 22.91
CA LEU A 133 -27.21 -6.61 23.94
C LEU A 133 -25.96 -6.73 24.80
N ALA A 134 -24.78 -6.72 24.17
CA ALA A 134 -23.51 -6.71 24.87
C ALA A 134 -23.07 -5.32 25.35
N ARG A 135 -23.86 -4.27 25.06
CA ARG A 135 -23.53 -2.86 25.32
C ARG A 135 -22.13 -2.49 24.79
N ARG A 136 -21.81 -2.97 23.59
CA ARG A 136 -20.48 -2.84 22.99
C ARG A 136 -20.56 -2.11 21.66
N ALA A 137 -19.65 -1.16 21.46
CA ALA A 137 -19.39 -0.51 20.20
C ALA A 137 -17.97 -0.84 19.78
N THR A 138 -17.80 -1.54 18.66
CA THR A 138 -16.49 -1.91 18.13
C THR A 138 -16.22 -1.09 16.88
N VAL A 139 -15.10 -0.37 16.87
CA VAL A 139 -14.56 0.24 15.65
C VAL A 139 -13.91 -0.87 14.84
N ARG A 140 -14.35 -1.04 13.61
CA ARG A 140 -13.82 -2.02 12.66
C ARG A 140 -13.01 -1.30 11.59
N SER A 141 -11.99 -2.00 11.08
CA SER A 141 -11.19 -1.59 9.92
C SER A 141 -10.38 -0.31 10.10
N TRP A 142 -10.28 0.22 11.32
CA TRP A 142 -9.50 1.43 11.61
C TRP A 142 -8.02 1.26 11.24
N ASN A 143 -7.45 0.07 11.47
CA ASN A 143 -6.02 -0.19 11.19
C ASN A 143 -5.80 -0.76 9.78
N LYS A 144 -6.71 -0.47 8.83
CA LYS A 144 -6.52 -0.77 7.41
C LYS A 144 -5.96 0.47 6.74
N HIS A 145 -4.65 0.51 6.60
CA HIS A 145 -3.96 1.72 6.15
C HIS A 145 -3.51 1.63 4.70
N LEU A 146 -3.50 2.80 4.06
CA LEU A 146 -3.05 2.99 2.69
C LEU A 146 -1.99 4.08 2.64
N LEU A 147 -1.01 3.91 1.76
CA LEU A 147 -0.07 4.97 1.42
C LEU A 147 -0.51 5.69 0.15
N ALA A 148 -0.41 7.01 0.11
CA ALA A 148 -0.49 7.83 -1.10
C ALA A 148 0.82 8.59 -1.30
N VAL A 149 1.56 8.24 -2.36
CA VAL A 149 2.95 8.67 -2.57
C VAL A 149 3.07 9.53 -3.83
N GLY A 150 3.81 10.62 -3.72
CA GLY A 150 4.27 11.46 -4.82
C GLY A 150 3.16 12.29 -5.48
N LEU A 151 2.24 12.86 -4.70
CA LEU A 151 1.21 13.76 -5.24
C LEU A 151 1.76 15.19 -5.42
N ASP A 152 2.76 15.57 -4.62
CA ASP A 152 3.46 16.85 -4.63
C ASP A 152 2.51 18.08 -4.58
N ASN A 153 1.33 17.89 -3.99
CA ASN A 153 0.28 18.89 -4.03
C ASN A 153 -0.62 18.81 -2.79
N ALA A 154 -0.57 19.85 -1.95
CA ALA A 154 -1.39 19.96 -0.74
C ALA A 154 -2.90 19.87 -1.03
N VAL A 155 -3.37 20.43 -2.15
CA VAL A 155 -4.77 20.36 -2.55
C VAL A 155 -5.16 18.92 -2.88
N ALA A 156 -4.28 18.18 -3.57
CA ALA A 156 -4.54 16.78 -3.90
C ALA A 156 -4.63 15.91 -2.64
N TYR A 157 -3.71 16.09 -1.69
CA TYR A 157 -3.76 15.41 -0.38
C TYR A 157 -5.02 15.77 0.42
N ARG A 158 -5.38 17.06 0.54
CA ARG A 158 -6.62 17.48 1.26
C ARG A 158 -7.91 16.96 0.62
N GLN A 159 -7.87 16.64 -0.67
CA GLN A 159 -9.02 16.12 -1.41
C GLN A 159 -9.12 14.59 -1.41
N LEU A 160 -8.20 13.89 -0.73
CA LEU A 160 -8.32 12.45 -0.54
C LEU A 160 -9.63 12.11 0.21
N PRO A 161 -10.39 11.09 -0.24
CA PRO A 161 -11.73 10.78 0.24
C PRO A 161 -11.67 9.96 1.54
N ILE A 162 -11.15 10.57 2.60
CA ILE A 162 -11.01 9.96 3.94
C ILE A 162 -12.13 10.43 4.86
N LEU A 163 -12.59 9.57 5.77
CA LEU A 163 -13.54 9.97 6.82
C LEU A 163 -12.99 11.14 7.64
N GLY A 164 -13.83 12.12 7.99
CA GLY A 164 -13.41 13.35 8.68
C GLY A 164 -12.79 14.41 7.76
N GLY A 165 -12.14 14.00 6.67
CA GLY A 165 -11.48 14.88 5.70
C GLY A 165 -12.43 15.59 4.72
N GLU A 166 -11.92 16.65 4.08
CA GLU A 166 -12.68 17.46 3.12
C GLU A 166 -13.05 16.67 1.85
N GLY A 167 -12.21 15.73 1.41
CA GLY A 167 -12.46 14.89 0.23
C GLY A 167 -13.65 13.93 0.35
N ASN A 168 -14.16 13.68 1.57
CA ASN A 168 -15.36 12.87 1.77
C ASN A 168 -16.65 13.64 1.46
N TRP A 169 -16.64 14.96 1.34
CA TRP A 169 -17.85 15.72 0.99
C TRP A 169 -18.14 15.67 -0.51
N LEU A 170 -19.39 15.37 -0.86
CA LEU A 170 -19.87 15.52 -2.24
C LEU A 170 -19.90 17.00 -2.64
N ALA A 171 -19.60 17.26 -3.91
CA ALA A 171 -19.65 18.60 -4.46
C ALA A 171 -21.07 19.20 -4.42
N GLY A 172 -21.15 20.48 -4.05
CA GLY A 172 -22.38 21.26 -4.04
C GLY A 172 -23.18 21.19 -2.74
N ARG A 173 -24.02 22.21 -2.53
CA ARG A 173 -24.93 22.30 -1.37
C ARG A 173 -26.23 21.55 -1.67
N ARG A 174 -26.72 20.83 -0.68
CA ARG A 174 -27.99 20.11 -0.68
C ARG A 174 -29.05 20.96 -0.01
N TRP A 175 -29.63 21.90 -0.75
CA TRP A 175 -30.64 22.84 -0.23
C TRP A 175 -31.88 22.16 0.38
N PHE A 176 -32.19 20.91 -0.02
CA PHE A 176 -33.26 20.14 0.61
C PHE A 176 -33.01 19.84 2.10
N LEU A 177 -31.76 19.92 2.59
CA LEU A 177 -31.45 19.83 4.02
C LEU A 177 -32.03 21.00 4.83
N LEU A 178 -32.49 22.07 4.16
CA LEU A 178 -33.23 23.17 4.78
C LEU A 178 -34.73 22.87 4.96
N TRP A 179 -35.18 21.63 4.75
CA TRP A 179 -36.56 21.21 5.04
C TRP A 179 -37.08 21.61 6.43
N PRO A 180 -36.26 21.68 7.52
CA PRO A 180 -36.76 22.10 8.82
C PRO A 180 -37.32 23.52 8.83
N ILE A 181 -36.94 24.38 7.88
CA ILE A 181 -37.50 25.75 7.74
C ILE A 181 -39.01 25.69 7.49
N ALA A 182 -39.48 24.73 6.68
CA ALA A 182 -40.92 24.56 6.46
C ALA A 182 -41.64 24.19 7.77
N GLY A 183 -41.01 23.36 8.61
CA GLY A 183 -41.50 23.02 9.95
C GLY A 183 -41.54 24.22 10.89
N LEU A 184 -40.52 25.09 10.85
CA LEU A 184 -40.49 26.34 11.63
C LEU A 184 -41.60 27.30 11.19
N ILE A 185 -41.78 27.50 9.89
CA ILE A 185 -42.86 28.34 9.35
C ILE A 185 -44.21 27.80 9.78
N TRP A 186 -44.44 26.48 9.63
CA TRP A 186 -45.67 25.83 10.04
C TRP A 186 -45.93 25.97 11.55
N ALA A 187 -44.92 25.82 12.40
CA ALA A 187 -45.07 25.98 13.84
C ALA A 187 -45.46 27.41 14.26
N VAL A 188 -45.03 28.42 13.50
CA VAL A 188 -45.41 29.82 13.73
C VAL A 188 -46.81 30.14 13.18
N SER A 189 -47.17 29.59 12.01
CA SER A 189 -48.42 29.91 11.33
C SER A 189 -49.62 29.07 11.77
N ALA A 190 -49.41 27.84 12.24
CA ALA A 190 -50.48 26.92 12.57
C ALA A 190 -51.08 27.20 13.96
N ARG A 191 -52.41 27.06 14.08
CA ARG A 191 -53.12 27.13 15.37
C ARG A 191 -53.01 25.82 16.13
N ILE A 192 -51.83 25.52 16.65
CA ILE A 192 -51.53 24.30 17.43
C ILE A 192 -51.33 24.60 18.92
N HIS A 193 -51.46 23.57 19.76
CA HIS A 193 -51.26 23.69 21.19
C HIS A 193 -49.81 24.12 21.53
N ARG A 194 -49.65 25.00 22.53
CA ARG A 194 -48.35 25.64 22.89
C ARG A 194 -47.22 24.64 23.08
N ARG A 195 -47.49 23.48 23.71
CA ARG A 195 -46.47 22.43 23.94
C ARG A 195 -45.99 21.80 22.62
N VAL A 196 -46.91 21.47 21.72
CA VAL A 196 -46.58 20.87 20.41
C VAL A 196 -45.76 21.86 19.58
N ARG A 197 -46.15 23.14 19.59
CA ARG A 197 -45.38 24.21 18.94
C ARG A 197 -43.93 24.24 19.41
N TRP A 198 -43.71 24.23 20.71
CA TRP A 198 -42.35 24.25 21.27
C TRP A 198 -41.53 23.02 20.86
N VAL A 199 -42.13 21.83 20.90
CA VAL A 199 -41.46 20.60 20.48
C VAL A 199 -41.03 20.68 19.00
N VAL A 200 -41.93 21.12 18.12
CA VAL A 200 -41.65 21.25 16.68
C VAL A 200 -40.55 22.28 16.43
N LEU A 201 -40.61 23.44 17.10
CA LEU A 201 -39.57 24.46 17.00
C LEU A 201 -38.20 23.90 17.41
N VAL A 202 -38.11 23.25 18.57
CA VAL A 202 -36.85 22.67 19.06
C VAL A 202 -36.31 21.62 18.08
N ILE A 203 -37.13 20.66 17.66
CA ILE A 203 -36.71 19.60 16.73
C ILE A 203 -36.22 20.20 15.41
N CYS A 204 -36.97 21.14 14.83
CA CYS A 204 -36.57 21.77 13.57
C CYS A 204 -35.28 22.59 13.72
N CYS A 205 -35.10 23.29 14.83
CA CYS A 205 -33.85 23.99 15.13
C CYS A 205 -32.67 23.03 15.27
N LEU A 206 -32.84 21.87 15.91
CA LEU A 206 -31.77 20.87 16.04
C LEU A 206 -31.38 20.28 14.67
N PHE A 207 -32.36 19.91 13.83
CA PHE A 207 -32.08 19.45 12.47
C PHE A 207 -31.45 20.52 11.59
N LEU A 208 -31.89 21.78 11.73
CA LEU A 208 -31.29 22.90 11.00
C LEU A 208 -29.85 23.13 11.48
N GLY A 209 -29.60 23.08 12.79
CA GLY A 209 -28.26 23.17 13.36
C GLY A 209 -27.32 22.09 12.85
N ASP A 210 -27.76 20.83 12.87
CA ASP A 210 -27.01 19.68 12.33
C ASP A 210 -26.71 19.86 10.83
N SER A 211 -27.69 20.35 10.04
CA SER A 211 -27.51 20.64 8.61
C SER A 211 -26.57 21.82 8.33
N VAL A 212 -26.52 22.81 9.22
CA VAL A 212 -25.61 23.96 9.12
C VAL A 212 -24.17 23.53 9.43
N LEU A 213 -23.97 22.62 10.40
CA LEU A 213 -22.64 22.08 10.74
C LEU A 213 -21.98 21.35 9.56
N THR A 214 -22.76 20.70 8.70
CA THR A 214 -22.24 20.07 7.47
C THR A 214 -22.03 21.07 6.32
N GLY A 215 -22.39 22.35 6.51
CA GLY A 215 -22.40 23.34 5.45
C GLY A 215 -23.44 23.05 4.36
N LEU A 216 -24.49 22.28 4.69
CA LEU A 216 -25.45 21.70 3.75
C LEU A 216 -24.81 20.71 2.76
N ARG A 217 -23.67 20.11 3.12
CA ARG A 217 -23.01 19.09 2.30
C ARG A 217 -23.45 17.70 2.72
N GLN A 218 -23.36 16.77 1.79
CA GLN A 218 -23.60 15.35 2.03
C GLN A 218 -22.27 14.63 1.95
N ALA A 219 -21.95 13.83 2.96
CA ALA A 219 -20.77 12.97 2.92
C ALA A 219 -20.99 11.82 1.94
N ARG A 220 -19.92 11.41 1.27
CA ARG A 220 -19.88 10.30 0.33
C ARG A 220 -19.93 8.98 1.09
N PHE A 221 -19.17 8.89 2.18
CA PHE A 221 -19.11 7.72 3.03
C PHE A 221 -19.47 8.05 4.47
N HIS A 222 -20.03 7.06 5.17
CA HIS A 222 -20.41 7.17 6.57
C HIS A 222 -19.89 5.99 7.40
N PRO A 223 -19.38 6.23 8.62
CA PRO A 223 -18.84 5.17 9.48
C PRO A 223 -19.93 4.29 10.12
N TYR A 224 -21.15 4.32 9.61
CA TYR A 224 -22.30 3.55 10.11
C TYR A 224 -22.84 2.57 9.07
N ASP A 225 -22.18 2.46 7.92
CA ASP A 225 -22.57 1.57 6.84
C ASP A 225 -21.35 0.79 6.35
N SER A 226 -21.18 -0.43 6.89
CA SER A 226 -20.06 -1.30 6.55
C SER A 226 -20.04 -1.74 5.09
N SER A 227 -21.17 -1.66 4.37
CA SER A 227 -21.24 -2.05 2.96
C SER A 227 -20.45 -1.13 2.03
N GLN A 228 -20.05 0.06 2.53
CA GLN A 228 -19.31 1.05 1.76
C GLN A 228 -17.80 0.83 1.75
N GLU A 229 -17.28 -0.10 2.56
CA GLU A 229 -15.84 -0.26 2.81
C GLU A 229 -15.00 -0.39 1.53
N SER A 230 -15.22 -1.41 0.70
CA SER A 230 -14.45 -1.59 -0.55
C SER A 230 -14.60 -0.40 -1.50
N SER A 231 -15.77 0.26 -1.52
CA SER A 231 -16.01 1.43 -2.36
C SER A 231 -15.23 2.67 -1.88
N ALA A 232 -15.02 2.80 -0.57
CA ALA A 232 -14.24 3.87 0.03
C ALA A 232 -12.76 3.73 -0.34
N PHE A 233 -12.20 2.53 -0.19
CA PHE A 233 -10.82 2.25 -0.59
C PHE A 233 -10.60 2.41 -2.10
N ASN A 234 -11.49 1.89 -2.95
CA ASN A 234 -11.40 2.10 -4.41
C ASN A 234 -11.45 3.58 -4.79
N THR A 235 -12.34 4.35 -4.15
CA THR A 235 -12.44 5.80 -4.40
C THR A 235 -11.17 6.54 -3.98
N TYR A 236 -10.52 6.09 -2.90
CA TYR A 236 -9.22 6.61 -2.48
C TYR A 236 -8.14 6.33 -3.53
N PHE A 237 -8.02 5.08 -4.00
CA PHE A 237 -7.07 4.73 -5.06
C PHE A 237 -7.30 5.53 -6.34
N ASP A 238 -8.55 5.72 -6.74
CA ASP A 238 -8.92 6.55 -7.89
C ASP A 238 -8.54 8.03 -7.69
N ALA A 239 -8.63 8.56 -6.48
CA ALA A 239 -8.23 9.94 -6.17
C ALA A 239 -6.71 10.12 -6.26
N VAL A 240 -5.94 9.19 -5.70
CA VAL A 240 -4.48 9.17 -5.79
C VAL A 240 -4.04 9.05 -7.26
N HIS A 241 -4.61 8.09 -7.98
CA HIS A 241 -4.23 7.85 -9.38
C HIS A 241 -4.56 9.04 -10.29
N ARG A 242 -5.73 9.68 -10.13
CA ARG A 242 -6.09 10.89 -10.88
C ARG A 242 -5.15 12.07 -10.61
N SER A 243 -4.52 12.09 -9.45
CA SER A 243 -3.52 13.09 -9.07
C SER A 243 -2.11 12.72 -9.56
N GLY A 244 -1.95 11.58 -10.26
CA GLY A 244 -0.68 11.10 -10.76
C GLY A 244 0.15 10.32 -9.74
N GLY A 245 -0.33 10.17 -8.50
CA GLY A 245 0.38 9.49 -7.43
C GLY A 245 0.40 7.96 -7.54
N LEU A 246 1.07 7.33 -6.58
CA LEU A 246 1.12 5.89 -6.36
C LEU A 246 0.40 5.55 -5.06
N SER A 247 -0.27 4.40 -5.01
CA SER A 247 -1.03 4.00 -3.82
C SER A 247 -0.76 2.55 -3.42
N TYR A 248 -0.55 2.34 -2.13
CA TYR A 248 -0.15 1.03 -1.60
C TYR A 248 -1.05 0.61 -0.45
N TRP A 249 -1.37 -0.68 -0.38
CA TRP A 249 -1.89 -1.29 0.84
C TRP A 249 -0.73 -1.49 1.82
N ALA A 250 -0.80 -0.83 2.99
CA ALA A 250 0.18 -1.03 4.04
C ALA A 250 -0.16 -2.30 4.83
N HIS A 251 0.87 -3.04 5.25
CA HIS A 251 0.82 -4.17 6.20
C HIS A 251 -0.48 -5.03 6.11
N PRO A 252 -0.80 -5.64 4.96
CA PRO A 252 -2.15 -6.18 4.69
C PRO A 252 -2.58 -7.36 5.56
N GLU A 253 -1.65 -8.03 6.26
CA GLU A 253 -1.99 -9.10 7.21
C GLU A 253 -1.88 -8.68 8.68
N ALA A 254 -1.55 -7.43 8.96
CA ALA A 254 -1.53 -6.92 10.31
C ALA A 254 -2.94 -7.00 10.93
N ALA A 255 -3.00 -7.58 12.12
CA ALA A 255 -4.18 -7.57 12.97
C ALA A 255 -3.96 -6.58 14.11
N SER A 256 -5.02 -5.89 14.52
CA SER A 256 -4.95 -5.03 15.69
C SER A 256 -6.24 -5.13 16.49
N THR A 257 -6.08 -5.35 17.79
CA THR A 257 -7.19 -5.48 18.74
C THR A 257 -6.89 -4.65 19.97
N ILE A 258 -7.68 -3.61 20.19
CA ILE A 258 -7.68 -2.82 21.42
C ILE A 258 -8.81 -3.34 22.30
N SER A 259 -8.43 -3.84 23.47
CA SER A 259 -9.37 -4.38 24.46
C SER A 259 -10.49 -3.38 24.79
N PRO A 260 -11.73 -3.87 25.03
CA PRO A 260 -12.85 -2.99 25.33
C PRO A 260 -12.58 -2.10 26.56
N VAL A 261 -12.73 -0.79 26.39
CA VAL A 261 -12.62 0.22 27.46
C VAL A 261 -14.00 0.74 27.82
N GLN A 262 -14.25 1.00 29.10
CA GLN A 262 -15.52 1.58 29.54
C GLN A 262 -15.70 3.00 28.99
N ALA A 263 -16.87 3.26 28.42
CA ALA A 263 -17.30 4.56 27.94
C ALA A 263 -18.63 4.96 28.61
N LEU A 264 -18.97 6.26 28.53
CA LEU A 264 -20.23 6.80 29.05
C LEU A 264 -20.49 6.43 30.53
N GLY A 265 -19.45 6.50 31.37
CA GLY A 265 -19.56 6.17 32.80
C GLY A 265 -19.88 4.69 33.09
N GLY A 266 -19.46 3.78 32.21
CA GLY A 266 -19.65 2.33 32.37
C GLY A 266 -20.93 1.79 31.72
N LEU A 267 -21.69 2.63 31.02
CA LEU A 267 -22.92 2.24 30.32
C LEU A 267 -22.65 1.52 29.00
N ALA A 268 -21.46 1.67 28.44
CA ALA A 268 -21.04 1.01 27.21
C ALA A 268 -19.55 0.64 27.25
N MET A 269 -19.15 -0.30 26.40
CA MET A 269 -17.77 -0.64 26.13
C MET A 269 -17.41 -0.22 24.70
N VAL A 270 -16.25 0.39 24.52
CA VAL A 270 -15.69 0.74 23.21
C VAL A 270 -14.46 -0.11 22.96
N ALA A 271 -14.43 -0.82 21.84
CA ALA A 271 -13.29 -1.62 21.40
C ALA A 271 -12.83 -1.17 20.00
N SER A 272 -11.63 -1.55 19.60
CA SER A 272 -11.18 -1.46 18.22
C SER A 272 -10.67 -2.83 17.79
N GLU A 273 -11.10 -3.31 16.63
CA GLU A 273 -10.73 -4.62 16.12
C GLU A 273 -10.61 -4.57 14.60
N THR A 274 -9.42 -4.91 14.11
CA THR A 274 -9.11 -5.06 12.69
C THR A 274 -8.47 -6.44 12.51
N ALA A 275 -9.14 -7.30 11.76
CA ALA A 275 -8.61 -8.60 11.39
C ALA A 275 -7.53 -8.46 10.28
N PRO A 276 -6.68 -9.48 10.08
CA PRO A 276 -5.85 -9.57 8.88
C PRO A 276 -6.70 -9.40 7.63
N HIS A 277 -6.18 -8.66 6.65
CA HIS A 277 -6.97 -8.15 5.54
C HIS A 277 -6.30 -8.34 4.17
N ALA A 278 -5.51 -9.40 4.00
CA ALA A 278 -4.91 -9.77 2.70
C ALA A 278 -5.95 -9.90 1.59
N GLN A 279 -7.16 -10.35 1.93
CA GLN A 279 -8.28 -10.46 0.99
C GLN A 279 -8.67 -9.11 0.37
N ASP A 280 -8.32 -7.97 1.00
CA ASP A 280 -8.59 -6.65 0.44
C ASP A 280 -7.73 -6.34 -0.79
N LEU A 281 -6.61 -7.04 -0.98
CA LEU A 281 -5.87 -7.04 -2.24
C LEU A 281 -6.76 -7.51 -3.40
N LEU A 282 -7.71 -8.42 -3.13
CA LEU A 282 -8.63 -8.97 -4.11
C LEU A 282 -9.96 -8.21 -4.17
N SER A 283 -10.48 -7.75 -3.03
CA SER A 283 -11.76 -7.04 -2.93
C SER A 283 -11.69 -5.60 -3.47
N THR A 284 -10.49 -5.03 -3.55
CA THR A 284 -10.23 -3.69 -4.08
C THR A 284 -9.40 -3.72 -5.37
N SER A 285 -9.41 -2.62 -6.10
CA SER A 285 -8.76 -2.46 -7.40
C SER A 285 -8.23 -1.04 -7.58
N GLY A 286 -7.43 -0.81 -8.62
CA GLY A 286 -6.90 0.52 -8.97
C GLY A 286 -5.65 0.96 -8.20
N TYR A 287 -5.30 0.25 -7.11
CA TYR A 287 -4.06 0.48 -6.37
C TYR A 287 -2.80 0.09 -7.16
N THR A 288 -1.65 0.65 -6.77
CA THR A 288 -0.35 0.42 -7.41
C THR A 288 0.33 -0.84 -6.88
N GLY A 289 0.34 -1.00 -5.55
CA GLY A 289 1.04 -2.10 -4.90
C GLY A 289 0.59 -2.35 -3.47
N PHE A 290 1.41 -3.10 -2.75
CA PHE A 290 1.22 -3.37 -1.32
C PHE A 290 2.56 -3.70 -0.66
N ALA A 291 2.60 -3.61 0.67
CA ALA A 291 3.70 -4.09 1.50
C ALA A 291 3.87 -5.61 1.35
N ALA A 292 4.68 -6.03 0.38
CA ALA A 292 5.02 -7.43 0.15
C ALA A 292 6.04 -7.94 1.18
N LEU A 293 6.80 -7.04 1.80
CA LEU A 293 7.58 -7.29 3.02
C LEU A 293 7.38 -6.12 3.99
N TYR A 294 7.16 -6.45 5.25
CA TYR A 294 7.14 -5.51 6.37
C TYR A 294 7.60 -6.25 7.63
N ALA A 295 7.55 -5.61 8.80
CA ALA A 295 8.13 -6.14 10.04
C ALA A 295 7.52 -7.50 10.45
N ASP A 296 6.24 -7.73 10.15
CA ASP A 296 5.51 -8.94 10.56
C ASP A 296 5.61 -10.08 9.52
N HIS A 297 4.82 -11.12 9.74
CA HIS A 297 4.59 -12.22 8.83
C HIS A 297 3.70 -11.79 7.65
N ILE A 298 3.98 -12.36 6.48
CA ILE A 298 3.23 -12.15 5.24
C ILE A 298 3.07 -13.48 4.52
N THR A 299 1.83 -13.85 4.21
CA THR A 299 1.44 -15.06 3.47
C THR A 299 0.88 -14.75 2.09
N ALA A 300 0.40 -13.53 1.83
CA ALA A 300 -0.15 -13.09 0.55
C ALA A 300 0.86 -13.20 -0.60
N THR A 301 2.15 -13.20 -0.27
CA THR A 301 3.26 -13.39 -1.21
C THR A 301 3.62 -14.86 -1.44
N GLU A 302 3.03 -15.82 -0.74
CA GLU A 302 3.25 -17.25 -0.99
C GLU A 302 2.62 -17.68 -2.32
N ALA A 303 3.10 -18.80 -2.89
CA ALA A 303 2.65 -19.23 -4.21
C ALA A 303 1.15 -19.59 -4.22
N GLY A 304 0.39 -18.97 -5.12
CA GLY A 304 -1.06 -19.17 -5.28
C GLY A 304 -1.95 -18.36 -4.33
N HIS A 305 -1.36 -17.56 -3.44
CA HIS A 305 -2.09 -16.70 -2.50
C HIS A 305 -2.58 -15.39 -3.17
N GLU A 306 -3.00 -14.41 -2.36
CA GLU A 306 -3.72 -13.21 -2.79
C GLU A 306 -2.95 -12.40 -3.83
N TRP A 307 -1.61 -12.27 -3.73
CA TRP A 307 -0.84 -11.55 -4.74
C TRP A 307 -0.89 -12.25 -6.10
N ASP A 308 -0.72 -13.57 -6.12
CA ASP A 308 -0.78 -14.36 -7.36
C ASP A 308 -2.17 -14.39 -7.97
N GLN A 309 -3.21 -14.36 -7.14
CA GLN A 309 -4.60 -14.20 -7.59
C GLN A 309 -4.85 -12.82 -8.20
N ALA A 310 -4.28 -11.76 -7.63
CA ALA A 310 -4.35 -10.41 -8.18
C ALA A 310 -3.58 -10.30 -9.51
N LEU A 311 -2.40 -10.90 -9.61
CA LEU A 311 -1.64 -11.00 -10.86
C LEU A 311 -2.40 -11.82 -11.91
N GLY A 312 -3.01 -12.94 -11.53
CA GLY A 312 -3.88 -13.73 -12.41
C GLY A 312 -5.07 -12.93 -12.94
N ALA A 313 -5.70 -12.11 -12.09
CA ALA A 313 -6.78 -11.20 -12.50
C ALA A 313 -6.31 -10.14 -13.52
N TYR A 314 -5.09 -9.61 -13.35
CA TYR A 314 -4.46 -8.77 -14.37
C TYR A 314 -4.27 -9.51 -15.70
N LEU A 315 -3.75 -10.75 -15.67
CA LEU A 315 -3.57 -11.56 -16.89
C LEU A 315 -4.91 -11.92 -17.58
N ARG A 316 -6.01 -11.97 -16.84
CA ARG A 316 -7.37 -12.14 -17.38
C ARG A 316 -8.00 -10.84 -17.90
N GLY A 317 -7.35 -9.69 -17.70
CA GLY A 317 -7.87 -8.37 -18.05
C GLY A 317 -8.94 -7.84 -17.10
N GLU A 318 -9.14 -8.48 -15.94
CA GLU A 318 -10.05 -8.03 -14.88
C GLU A 318 -9.47 -6.83 -14.11
N ARG A 319 -8.15 -6.66 -14.16
CA ARG A 319 -7.43 -5.49 -13.65
C ARG A 319 -6.69 -4.79 -14.78
N HIS A 320 -6.73 -3.46 -14.79
CA HIS A 320 -6.06 -2.66 -15.83
C HIS A 320 -4.54 -2.58 -15.68
N ARG A 321 -4.01 -2.91 -14.50
CA ARG A 321 -2.58 -2.90 -14.19
C ARG A 321 -2.23 -4.07 -13.28
N PRO A 322 -0.99 -4.58 -13.34
CA PRO A 322 -0.48 -5.52 -12.35
C PRO A 322 -0.32 -4.81 -11.00
N VAL A 323 -0.21 -5.63 -9.95
CA VAL A 323 0.02 -5.20 -8.57
C VAL A 323 1.48 -5.46 -8.22
N TRP A 324 2.17 -4.44 -7.70
CA TRP A 324 3.57 -4.52 -7.31
C TRP A 324 3.77 -4.73 -5.81
N GLY A 325 4.84 -5.41 -5.44
CA GLY A 325 5.24 -5.63 -4.06
C GLY A 325 6.39 -4.71 -3.65
N THR A 326 6.19 -3.96 -2.57
CA THR A 326 7.19 -3.08 -1.92
C THR A 326 7.65 -3.64 -0.58
N GLY A 327 8.85 -3.24 -0.14
CA GLY A 327 9.30 -3.38 1.23
C GLY A 327 8.99 -2.09 1.99
N GLU A 328 8.30 -2.21 3.12
CA GLU A 328 7.86 -1.07 3.94
C GLU A 328 8.38 -1.24 5.37
N ILE A 329 9.03 -0.19 5.91
CA ILE A 329 9.66 -0.23 7.23
C ILE A 329 8.69 0.14 8.35
N ASP A 330 7.70 1.00 8.09
CA ASP A 330 6.80 1.53 9.12
C ASP A 330 7.58 2.19 10.29
N TYR A 331 8.54 3.04 9.90
CA TYR A 331 9.48 3.67 10.83
C TYR A 331 8.77 4.77 11.62
N HIS A 332 8.89 4.74 12.95
CA HIS A 332 8.36 5.77 13.85
C HIS A 332 9.45 6.37 14.76
N GLU A 333 10.46 5.57 15.10
CA GLU A 333 11.57 5.92 15.97
C GLU A 333 12.73 4.94 15.71
N ASN A 334 13.96 5.37 15.98
CA ASN A 334 15.14 4.53 15.78
C ASN A 334 15.30 3.50 16.92
N VAL A 335 14.69 2.33 16.76
CA VAL A 335 14.79 1.22 17.72
C VAL A 335 15.35 -0.04 17.07
N GLU A 336 15.95 -0.91 17.89
CA GLU A 336 16.49 -2.19 17.41
C GLU A 336 15.37 -3.04 16.77
N GLY A 337 15.59 -3.48 15.53
CA GLY A 337 14.60 -4.23 14.75
C GLY A 337 13.61 -3.37 13.95
N ASN A 338 13.70 -2.04 14.04
CA ASN A 338 12.96 -1.10 13.20
C ASN A 338 13.85 0.07 12.71
N ARG A 339 15.09 -0.23 12.30
CA ARG A 339 16.00 0.78 11.74
C ARG A 339 15.63 1.04 10.29
N LEU A 340 15.83 2.28 9.80
CA LEU A 340 15.45 2.71 8.45
C LEU A 340 15.86 1.76 7.30
N HIS A 341 16.98 1.03 7.45
CA HIS A 341 17.51 0.12 6.43
C HIS A 341 17.16 -1.36 6.66
N ASP A 342 16.42 -1.71 7.71
CA ASP A 342 16.11 -3.10 8.05
C ASP A 342 15.17 -3.72 6.99
N ILE A 343 14.29 -2.91 6.37
CA ILE A 343 13.40 -3.26 5.27
C ILE A 343 13.49 -2.19 4.19
N LEU A 344 13.78 -2.60 2.95
CA LEU A 344 14.02 -1.71 1.84
C LEU A 344 13.25 -2.18 0.59
N THR A 345 12.95 -1.21 -0.27
CA THR A 345 12.61 -1.43 -1.67
C THR A 345 13.80 -1.04 -2.53
N VAL A 346 14.41 -1.99 -3.23
CA VAL A 346 15.53 -1.68 -4.13
C VAL A 346 14.97 -1.37 -5.51
N VAL A 347 15.17 -0.14 -5.98
CA VAL A 347 14.57 0.41 -7.21
C VAL A 347 15.63 0.55 -8.30
N TRP A 348 15.37 0.00 -9.49
CA TRP A 348 16.23 0.17 -10.64
C TRP A 348 15.80 1.38 -11.46
N VAL A 349 16.70 2.36 -11.65
CA VAL A 349 16.44 3.60 -12.37
C VAL A 349 17.51 3.86 -13.44
N PRO A 350 17.18 4.52 -14.56
CA PRO A 350 18.19 4.91 -15.55
C PRO A 350 19.14 5.99 -15.02
N THR A 351 18.63 6.94 -14.22
CA THR A 351 19.43 7.92 -13.49
C THR A 351 18.77 8.23 -12.15
N PRO A 352 19.55 8.50 -11.09
CA PRO A 352 19.00 8.91 -9.79
C PRO A 352 18.24 10.23 -9.93
N SER A 353 16.92 10.17 -9.82
CA SER A 353 16.05 11.34 -9.75
C SER A 353 14.67 10.92 -9.25
N ARG A 354 13.99 11.84 -8.57
CA ARG A 354 12.61 11.68 -8.11
C ARG A 354 11.66 11.16 -9.19
N THR A 355 11.73 11.72 -10.41
CA THR A 355 10.87 11.30 -11.53
C THR A 355 11.12 9.86 -11.94
N HIS A 356 12.39 9.44 -12.05
CA HIS A 356 12.73 8.07 -12.42
C HIS A 356 12.39 7.07 -11.32
N VAL A 357 12.56 7.43 -10.04
CA VAL A 357 12.15 6.58 -8.91
C VAL A 357 10.65 6.34 -8.95
N LEU A 358 9.83 7.40 -9.03
CA LEU A 358 8.37 7.27 -9.10
C LEU A 358 7.91 6.46 -10.32
N GLU A 359 8.57 6.62 -11.47
CA GLU A 359 8.22 5.84 -12.67
C GLU A 359 8.65 4.37 -12.56
N SER A 360 9.79 4.07 -11.95
CA SER A 360 10.23 2.70 -11.70
C SER A 360 9.35 1.99 -10.68
N LEU A 361 8.90 2.69 -9.63
CA LEU A 361 7.88 2.19 -8.70
C LEU A 361 6.55 1.92 -9.43
N ARG A 362 6.08 2.85 -10.27
CA ARG A 362 4.86 2.69 -11.08
C ARG A 362 4.92 1.47 -12.01
N ARG A 363 6.11 1.17 -12.53
CA ARG A 363 6.34 0.08 -13.49
C ARG A 363 6.78 -1.24 -12.87
N GLY A 364 6.92 -1.34 -11.55
CA GLY A 364 7.36 -2.59 -10.90
C GLY A 364 8.85 -2.91 -11.10
N ARG A 365 9.68 -1.92 -11.44
CA ARG A 365 11.15 -2.08 -11.60
C ARG A 365 11.86 -2.00 -10.25
N HIS A 366 11.44 -2.86 -9.33
CA HIS A 366 11.98 -2.92 -7.99
C HIS A 366 11.75 -4.30 -7.37
N TYR A 367 12.42 -4.57 -6.25
CA TYR A 367 12.13 -5.72 -5.39
C TYR A 367 12.15 -5.29 -3.93
N ALA A 368 11.47 -6.07 -3.09
CA ALA A 368 11.45 -5.84 -1.65
C ALA A 368 12.48 -6.75 -0.97
N VAL A 369 13.15 -6.22 0.05
CA VAL A 369 14.10 -7.00 0.87
C VAL A 369 14.05 -6.58 2.34
N ARG A 370 14.15 -7.57 3.23
CA ARG A 370 14.35 -7.42 4.68
C ARG A 370 15.67 -8.07 5.08
N GLY A 371 16.42 -7.46 6.00
CA GLY A 371 17.64 -8.03 6.56
C GLY A 371 18.76 -7.04 6.87
N GLY A 372 18.51 -5.73 6.77
CA GLY A 372 19.50 -4.70 7.14
C GLY A 372 20.83 -4.85 6.39
N ASP A 373 21.93 -4.82 7.13
CA ASP A 373 23.30 -5.00 6.62
C ASP A 373 23.55 -6.42 6.09
N GLU A 374 22.77 -7.40 6.55
CA GLU A 374 22.82 -8.79 6.12
C GLU A 374 21.82 -9.08 4.99
N ARG A 375 21.26 -8.06 4.33
CA ARG A 375 20.26 -8.31 3.30
C ARG A 375 20.79 -9.09 2.09
N LEU A 376 19.92 -9.91 1.50
CA LEU A 376 20.12 -10.46 0.16
C LEU A 376 20.12 -9.33 -0.88
N ARG A 377 20.94 -9.47 -1.91
CA ARG A 377 20.97 -8.55 -3.05
C ARG A 377 20.73 -9.31 -4.34
N LEU A 378 19.73 -8.87 -5.09
CA LEU A 378 19.36 -9.43 -6.38
C LEU A 378 20.19 -8.74 -7.46
N ARG A 379 21.30 -9.39 -7.85
CA ARG A 379 22.21 -8.91 -8.89
C ARG A 379 21.59 -9.00 -10.27
N ARG A 380 20.82 -10.06 -10.50
CA ARG A 380 20.16 -10.33 -11.78
C ARG A 380 18.85 -11.06 -11.56
N PHE A 381 17.80 -10.57 -12.21
CA PHE A 381 16.56 -11.29 -12.43
C PHE A 381 16.01 -10.92 -13.79
N GLU A 382 16.20 -11.81 -14.76
CA GLU A 382 16.01 -11.51 -16.17
C GLU A 382 15.44 -12.73 -16.90
N ALA A 383 14.47 -12.50 -17.78
CA ALA A 383 14.02 -13.46 -18.77
C ALA A 383 14.72 -13.19 -20.10
N LEU A 384 15.31 -14.21 -20.70
CA LEU A 384 15.98 -14.16 -22.01
C LEU A 384 15.31 -15.09 -23.00
N SER A 385 15.24 -14.68 -24.26
CA SER A 385 14.95 -15.54 -25.40
C SER A 385 15.64 -15.00 -26.66
N ASP A 386 15.44 -15.68 -27.80
CA ASP A 386 15.92 -15.19 -29.10
C ASP A 386 15.31 -13.84 -29.50
N ASP A 387 14.12 -13.53 -28.98
CA ASP A 387 13.36 -12.31 -29.30
C ASP A 387 13.73 -11.11 -28.42
N GLY A 388 14.48 -11.32 -27.33
CA GLY A 388 14.96 -10.25 -26.47
C GLY A 388 15.06 -10.62 -24.99
N ALA A 389 14.99 -9.59 -24.14
CA ALA A 389 15.14 -9.71 -22.70
C ALA A 389 14.11 -8.87 -21.94
N ALA A 390 13.74 -9.29 -20.74
CA ALA A 390 12.88 -8.54 -19.83
C ALA A 390 13.32 -8.71 -18.37
N THR A 391 13.21 -7.64 -17.58
CA THR A 391 13.43 -7.65 -16.13
C THR A 391 12.12 -7.43 -15.36
N SER A 392 12.18 -7.34 -14.02
CA SER A 392 10.97 -7.13 -13.20
C SER A 392 10.14 -5.93 -13.69
N GLY A 393 8.82 -6.15 -13.76
CA GLY A 393 7.87 -5.17 -14.24
C GLY A 393 7.79 -5.05 -15.76
N GLN A 394 8.67 -5.74 -16.50
CA GLN A 394 8.65 -5.77 -17.96
C GLN A 394 7.98 -7.03 -18.51
N GLN A 395 7.72 -7.00 -19.81
CA GLN A 395 7.11 -8.09 -20.55
C GLN A 395 8.03 -8.52 -21.70
N LEU A 396 8.29 -9.83 -21.80
CA LEU A 396 8.95 -10.47 -22.94
C LEU A 396 7.89 -11.13 -23.83
N SER A 397 7.86 -10.76 -25.11
CA SER A 397 7.03 -11.42 -26.12
C SER A 397 7.87 -12.40 -26.92
N THR A 398 7.60 -13.70 -26.82
CA THR A 398 8.45 -14.74 -27.43
C THR A 398 7.73 -16.06 -27.69
N VAL A 399 8.26 -16.87 -28.60
CA VAL A 399 7.91 -18.29 -28.82
C VAL A 399 9.18 -19.13 -28.74
N GLY A 400 9.09 -20.29 -28.10
CA GLY A 400 10.19 -21.22 -28.00
C GLY A 400 10.82 -21.22 -26.61
N GLU A 401 12.14 -21.42 -26.56
CA GLU A 401 12.87 -21.45 -25.30
C GLU A 401 12.93 -20.05 -24.68
N SER A 402 12.59 -19.97 -23.40
CA SER A 402 12.79 -18.81 -22.55
C SER A 402 13.60 -19.23 -21.32
N ARG A 403 14.54 -18.38 -20.91
CA ARG A 403 15.45 -18.68 -19.80
C ARG A 403 15.35 -17.60 -18.74
N ILE A 404 15.00 -18.00 -17.52
CA ILE A 404 15.01 -17.13 -16.35
C ILE A 404 16.35 -17.26 -15.65
N LEU A 405 17.08 -16.16 -15.59
CA LEU A 405 18.37 -16.05 -14.93
C LEU A 405 18.22 -15.33 -13.59
N VAL A 406 18.80 -15.91 -12.55
CA VAL A 406 18.81 -15.36 -11.19
C VAL A 406 20.24 -15.34 -10.68
N GLU A 407 20.69 -14.19 -10.20
CA GLU A 407 21.95 -14.04 -9.48
C GLU A 407 21.69 -13.35 -8.13
N LEU A 408 22.06 -14.01 -7.05
CA LEU A 408 21.83 -13.58 -5.66
C LEU A 408 23.14 -13.63 -4.88
N ASP A 409 23.42 -12.58 -4.12
CA ASP A 409 24.48 -12.57 -3.12
C ASP A 409 23.99 -11.91 -1.82
N LYS A 410 24.84 -11.83 -0.81
CA LYS A 410 24.61 -11.06 0.41
C LYS A 410 25.34 -9.74 0.30
N LEU A 411 24.72 -8.66 0.77
CA LEU A 411 25.32 -7.32 0.70
C LEU A 411 26.67 -7.26 1.42
N ASN A 412 26.75 -7.83 2.62
CA ASN A 412 27.98 -7.93 3.43
C ASN A 412 28.99 -8.97 2.92
N GLY A 413 28.70 -9.65 1.79
CA GLY A 413 29.55 -10.67 1.20
C GLY A 413 29.59 -12.00 1.97
N SER A 414 28.75 -12.20 2.99
CA SER A 414 28.72 -13.45 3.73
C SER A 414 28.10 -14.59 2.92
N GLU A 415 28.54 -15.80 3.23
CA GLU A 415 27.93 -17.02 2.72
C GLU A 415 26.83 -17.46 3.69
N GLU A 416 25.61 -17.63 3.19
CA GLU A 416 24.49 -18.12 3.99
C GLU A 416 23.62 -19.09 3.19
N PHE A 417 23.18 -20.15 3.86
CA PHE A 417 22.22 -21.09 3.29
C PHE A 417 20.91 -20.36 2.99
N THR A 418 20.47 -20.48 1.74
CA THR A 418 19.36 -19.73 1.16
C THR A 418 18.35 -20.69 0.52
N ASP A 419 17.11 -20.57 0.96
CA ASP A 419 15.93 -21.18 0.35
C ASP A 419 15.45 -20.27 -0.78
N ILE A 420 15.47 -20.76 -2.01
CA ILE A 420 15.12 -20.00 -3.22
C ILE A 420 13.94 -20.69 -3.90
N ARG A 421 12.87 -19.95 -4.14
CA ARG A 421 11.66 -20.42 -4.82
C ARG A 421 11.37 -19.53 -6.04
N LEU A 422 11.43 -20.14 -7.22
CA LEU A 422 10.95 -19.53 -8.44
C LEU A 422 9.48 -19.91 -8.63
N ILE A 423 8.62 -18.90 -8.67
CA ILE A 423 7.17 -19.05 -8.77
C ILE A 423 6.77 -18.64 -10.17
N ARG A 424 6.04 -19.54 -10.85
CA ARG A 424 5.43 -19.28 -12.16
C ARG A 424 3.94 -19.23 -11.98
N GLY A 425 3.31 -18.16 -12.47
CA GLY A 425 1.86 -18.05 -12.50
C GLY A 425 1.32 -17.68 -13.87
N ASP A 426 0.05 -17.95 -14.05
CA ASP A 426 -0.72 -17.58 -15.24
C ASP A 426 -2.14 -17.13 -14.83
N ALA A 427 -3.03 -17.02 -15.81
CA ALA A 427 -4.43 -16.65 -15.58
C ALA A 427 -5.22 -17.64 -14.69
N SER A 428 -4.73 -18.85 -14.45
CA SER A 428 -5.41 -19.94 -13.74
C SER A 428 -4.89 -20.14 -12.31
N GLY A 429 -3.66 -19.73 -12.04
CA GLY A 429 -3.03 -19.84 -10.72
C GLY A 429 -1.51 -19.76 -10.78
N ALA A 430 -0.85 -20.01 -9.66
CA ALA A 430 0.60 -19.98 -9.54
C ALA A 430 1.13 -21.16 -8.74
N GLN A 431 2.35 -21.57 -9.07
CA GLN A 431 3.03 -22.68 -8.41
C GLN A 431 4.55 -22.46 -8.38
N VAL A 432 5.21 -23.10 -7.41
CA VAL A 432 6.67 -23.14 -7.36
C VAL A 432 7.16 -24.10 -8.46
N VAL A 433 7.91 -23.57 -9.43
CA VAL A 433 8.48 -24.35 -10.56
C VAL A 433 9.93 -24.74 -10.35
N ALA A 434 10.62 -24.06 -9.42
CA ALA A 434 11.93 -24.48 -8.94
C ALA A 434 12.04 -24.13 -7.46
N HIS A 435 12.49 -25.10 -6.65
CA HIS A 435 12.81 -24.93 -5.25
C HIS A 435 14.24 -25.39 -5.03
N ILE A 436 15.11 -24.46 -4.68
CA ILE A 436 16.55 -24.63 -4.66
C ILE A 436 17.07 -24.22 -3.29
N ASN A 437 17.91 -25.08 -2.72
CA ASN A 437 18.62 -24.83 -1.47
C ASN A 437 20.11 -24.71 -1.80
N ALA A 438 20.67 -23.53 -1.63
CA ALA A 438 22.07 -23.25 -1.98
C ALA A 438 22.67 -22.20 -1.04
N THR A 439 24.00 -22.11 -1.00
CA THR A 439 24.72 -21.10 -0.20
C THR A 439 25.07 -19.91 -1.09
N THR A 440 24.84 -18.67 -0.64
CA THR A 440 25.26 -17.45 -1.37
C THR A 440 26.78 -17.38 -1.56
N PRO A 441 27.28 -16.86 -2.70
CA PRO A 441 26.54 -16.36 -3.86
C PRO A 441 25.95 -17.50 -4.72
N VAL A 442 24.75 -17.28 -5.27
CA VAL A 442 24.01 -18.26 -6.07
C VAL A 442 23.76 -17.72 -7.48
N GLN A 443 23.99 -18.56 -8.50
CA GLN A 443 23.60 -18.32 -9.88
C GLN A 443 22.69 -19.46 -10.35
N LEU A 444 21.51 -19.13 -10.87
CA LEU A 444 20.52 -20.09 -11.33
C LEU A 444 20.06 -19.75 -12.75
N SER A 445 19.78 -20.80 -13.50
CA SER A 445 19.13 -20.72 -14.81
C SER A 445 17.97 -21.70 -14.83
N HIS A 446 16.75 -21.19 -15.05
CA HIS A 446 15.56 -21.99 -15.25
C HIS A 446 15.11 -21.87 -16.70
N VAL A 447 15.01 -22.98 -17.40
CA VAL A 447 14.56 -23.03 -18.79
C VAL A 447 13.09 -23.42 -18.81
N ASP A 448 12.29 -22.66 -19.55
CA ASP A 448 10.89 -22.94 -19.82
C ASP A 448 10.60 -22.75 -21.31
N PHE A 449 9.54 -23.37 -21.81
CA PHE A 449 9.14 -23.33 -23.20
C PHE A 449 7.79 -22.61 -23.35
N VAL A 450 7.73 -21.64 -24.26
CA VAL A 450 6.54 -20.86 -24.59
C VAL A 450 6.02 -21.30 -25.96
N ASP A 451 4.84 -21.89 -25.99
CA ASP A 451 4.16 -22.21 -27.25
C ASP A 451 3.21 -21.08 -27.67
N GLU A 452 2.73 -21.13 -28.92
CA GLU A 452 1.77 -20.14 -29.45
C GLU A 452 0.42 -20.13 -28.70
N LYS A 453 0.12 -21.21 -27.97
CA LYS A 453 -1.11 -21.34 -27.17
C LYS A 453 -0.92 -20.81 -25.74
N THR A 454 0.32 -20.53 -25.35
CA THR A 454 0.65 -20.08 -24.02
C THR A 454 0.10 -18.68 -23.87
N ARG A 455 -0.91 -18.58 -23.00
CA ARG A 455 -1.40 -17.29 -22.52
C ARG A 455 -0.29 -16.56 -21.76
N SER A 456 -0.48 -15.27 -21.52
CA SER A 456 0.43 -14.50 -20.67
C SER A 456 0.66 -15.24 -19.35
N ARG A 457 1.94 -15.38 -18.95
CA ARG A 457 2.40 -15.94 -17.69
C ARG A 457 3.38 -14.97 -17.02
N TYR A 458 3.71 -15.19 -15.76
CA TYR A 458 4.74 -14.43 -15.06
C TYR A 458 5.65 -15.32 -14.23
N TYR A 459 6.83 -14.79 -13.92
CA TYR A 459 7.79 -15.37 -12.97
C TYR A 459 8.10 -14.36 -11.89
N ARG A 460 8.10 -14.81 -10.64
CA ARG A 460 8.62 -14.04 -9.50
C ARG A 460 9.48 -14.92 -8.62
N LEU A 461 10.35 -14.29 -7.87
CA LEU A 461 11.36 -14.94 -7.04
C LEU A 461 11.06 -14.64 -5.58
N MET A 462 11.15 -15.68 -4.75
CA MET A 462 11.28 -15.52 -3.31
C MET A 462 12.59 -16.16 -2.86
N ALA A 463 13.33 -15.48 -2.00
CA ALA A 463 14.52 -16.03 -1.37
C ALA A 463 14.51 -15.73 0.12
N ARG A 464 14.92 -16.69 0.94
CA ARG A 464 14.93 -16.57 2.39
C ARG A 464 16.18 -17.22 2.97
N THR A 465 16.82 -16.50 3.89
CA THR A 465 17.87 -17.02 4.77
C THR A 465 17.41 -16.93 6.22
N ARG A 466 18.29 -17.21 7.19
CA ARG A 466 17.97 -16.99 8.60
C ARG A 466 17.86 -15.49 8.94
N THR A 467 18.59 -14.64 8.21
CA THR A 467 18.73 -13.21 8.51
C THR A 467 18.07 -12.30 7.48
N SER A 468 17.69 -12.82 6.31
CA SER A 468 17.14 -12.00 5.23
C SER A 468 15.98 -12.68 4.49
N MET A 469 15.08 -11.86 3.95
CA MET A 469 13.99 -12.28 3.07
C MET A 469 13.92 -11.31 1.89
N LEU A 470 13.73 -11.84 0.69
CA LEU A 470 13.65 -11.09 -0.56
C LEU A 470 12.47 -11.59 -1.38
N THR A 471 11.72 -10.67 -1.98
CA THR A 471 10.68 -11.00 -2.96
C THR A 471 10.73 -10.04 -4.14
N SER A 472 10.72 -10.57 -5.36
CA SER A 472 10.83 -9.78 -6.58
C SER A 472 9.45 -9.45 -7.16
N ASN A 473 9.34 -8.30 -7.84
CA ASN A 473 8.23 -8.08 -8.76
C ASN A 473 8.31 -9.01 -9.98
N PRO A 474 7.16 -9.35 -10.59
CA PRO A 474 7.11 -10.34 -11.64
C PRO A 474 7.74 -9.85 -12.95
N ILE A 475 8.32 -10.79 -13.69
CA ILE A 475 8.62 -10.65 -15.13
C ILE A 475 7.50 -11.33 -15.89
N PHE A 476 6.90 -10.65 -16.87
CA PHE A 476 5.83 -11.21 -17.68
C PHE A 476 6.40 -11.84 -18.96
N ILE A 477 5.86 -12.98 -19.36
CA ILE A 477 6.17 -13.63 -20.63
C ILE A 477 4.87 -13.92 -21.38
N GLN A 478 4.80 -13.52 -22.65
CA GLN A 478 3.59 -13.69 -23.47
C GLN A 478 3.94 -14.29 -24.83
N GLY A 479 3.14 -15.26 -25.29
CA GLY A 479 3.17 -15.68 -26.70
C GLY A 479 2.72 -14.55 -27.64
N PRO A 480 3.03 -14.61 -28.95
CA PRO A 480 2.57 -13.62 -29.92
C PRO A 480 1.05 -13.54 -29.90
N SER A 481 0.49 -12.33 -29.83
CA SER A 481 -0.94 -12.14 -30.06
C SER A 481 -1.27 -12.54 -31.49
N SER A 482 -2.16 -13.53 -31.72
CA SER A 482 -2.74 -13.74 -33.04
C SER A 482 -3.52 -12.48 -33.42
N ARG A 483 -3.00 -11.73 -34.41
CA ARG A 483 -3.70 -10.57 -34.98
C ARG A 483 -4.94 -10.99 -35.76
#